data_AF-A0A967WFZ5-F1
#
_entry.id   AF-A0A967WFZ5-F1
#
_cell.length_a   1.000
_cell.length_b   1.000
_cell.length_c   1.000
_cell.angle_alpha   90.00
_cell.angle_beta   90.00
_cell.angle_gamma   90.00
#
_symmetry.space_group_name_H-M   'P 1'
#
loop_
_entity.id
_entity.type
_entity.pdbx_description
1 polymer ?
#
loop_
_entity_poly.entity_id
_entity_poly.type
_entity_poly.pdbx_seq_one_letter_code
_entity_poly.pdbx_strand_id
1 'polypeptide(L)'
;FREQIEELDTPLVSTDLASLAQLPPQLRLEGFQSYLGVPLRAGGHSHGWVSYYRASARGFGLDESSLLVALAEQVGVIVENHRLRERIEAAVTLEERGRLARDLHDSVTQSVYSLSLFARSGRDAAEEGDAERLADSLTRLEANSLQALREMRLLLYELRPEALEQEGLIRTLERRFDAVERRAGMVATVVREAEGDLELPQTLERELYYLASEALNNALKHARATAVTVSVRAGASRMRLEIADDGCGFDPQQVTGGYGLGDMRERMERLGGQLEISS
;
A
#
# COMPACT_ATOMS: atom_id res chain seq x y z
N PHE A 1 -21.32 -18.98 16.12
CA PHE A 1 -20.75 -18.39 17.35
C PHE A 1 -20.94 -16.89 17.37
N ARG A 2 -20.36 -16.14 16.41
CA ARG A 2 -20.49 -14.67 16.33
C ARG A 2 -21.96 -14.21 16.24
N GLU A 3 -22.77 -14.82 15.38
CA GLU A 3 -24.20 -14.48 15.21
C GLU A 3 -25.06 -14.65 16.49
N GLN A 4 -24.84 -15.70 17.29
CA GLN A 4 -25.60 -15.94 18.53
C GLN A 4 -25.31 -14.92 19.64
N ILE A 5 -24.19 -14.22 19.53
CA ILE A 5 -23.69 -13.26 20.52
C ILE A 5 -23.97 -11.82 20.06
N GLU A 6 -24.11 -11.59 18.75
CA GLU A 6 -24.53 -10.30 18.17
C GLU A 6 -26.00 -9.95 18.49
N GLU A 7 -26.86 -10.94 18.72
CA GLU A 7 -28.27 -10.72 19.11
C GLU A 7 -28.45 -10.26 20.57
N LEU A 8 -27.42 -10.45 21.40
CA LEU A 8 -27.43 -10.01 22.80
C LEU A 8 -26.90 -8.57 22.84
N ASP A 9 -27.74 -7.63 23.28
CA ASP A 9 -27.41 -6.20 23.25
C ASP A 9 -27.34 -5.56 24.65
N THR A 10 -27.43 -6.39 25.69
CA THR A 10 -27.41 -5.99 27.10
C THR A 10 -26.37 -6.76 27.90
N PRO A 11 -25.77 -6.15 28.95
CA PRO A 11 -24.90 -6.87 29.85
C PRO A 11 -25.57 -8.09 30.48
N LEU A 12 -24.82 -9.19 30.57
CA LEU A 12 -25.26 -10.43 31.19
C LEU A 12 -24.53 -10.64 32.51
N VAL A 13 -25.28 -10.85 33.58
CA VAL A 13 -24.72 -11.09 34.92
C VAL A 13 -25.35 -12.34 35.50
N SER A 14 -24.54 -13.27 35.99
CA SER A 14 -25.01 -14.46 36.71
C SER A 14 -24.02 -14.88 37.79
N THR A 15 -24.54 -15.41 38.90
CA THR A 15 -23.76 -16.15 39.92
C THR A 15 -23.79 -17.65 39.70
N ASP A 16 -24.53 -18.10 38.68
CA ASP A 16 -24.61 -19.48 38.24
C ASP A 16 -24.46 -19.52 36.71
N LEU A 17 -23.22 -19.72 36.28
CA LEU A 17 -22.84 -19.78 34.88
C LEU A 17 -23.49 -20.97 34.15
N ALA A 18 -23.70 -22.09 34.86
CA ALA A 18 -24.27 -23.29 34.26
C ALA A 18 -25.74 -23.08 33.83
N SER A 19 -26.49 -22.27 34.57
CA SER A 19 -27.90 -21.95 34.27
C SER A 19 -28.09 -20.77 33.31
N LEU A 20 -27.03 -20.07 32.90
CA LEU A 20 -27.13 -18.91 32.00
C LEU A 20 -27.42 -19.33 30.54
N ALA A 21 -28.70 -19.56 30.24
CA ALA A 21 -29.17 -20.07 28.96
C ALA A 21 -28.80 -19.19 27.76
N GLN A 22 -28.77 -17.86 27.96
CA GLN A 22 -28.44 -16.86 26.94
C GLN A 22 -26.97 -16.95 26.50
N LEU A 23 -26.08 -17.47 27.35
CA LEU A 23 -24.68 -17.64 27.01
C LEU A 23 -24.46 -18.96 26.26
N PRO A 24 -23.81 -18.95 25.08
CA PRO A 24 -23.50 -20.18 24.34
C PRO A 24 -22.73 -21.20 25.19
N PRO A 25 -22.99 -22.52 25.03
CA PRO A 25 -22.35 -23.56 25.85
C PRO A 25 -20.82 -23.52 25.85
N GLN A 26 -20.21 -23.13 24.73
CA GLN A 26 -18.75 -23.04 24.59
C GLN A 26 -18.12 -21.95 25.48
N LEU A 27 -18.91 -20.99 25.96
CA LEU A 27 -18.47 -19.94 26.87
C LEU A 27 -18.80 -20.24 28.34
N ARG A 28 -19.46 -21.37 28.64
CA ARG A 28 -19.70 -21.83 30.02
C ARG A 28 -18.50 -22.62 30.50
N LEU A 29 -17.42 -21.90 30.79
CA LEU A 29 -16.14 -22.47 31.17
C LEU A 29 -16.24 -23.26 32.48
N GLU A 30 -15.69 -24.48 32.48
CA GLU A 30 -15.61 -25.32 33.68
C GLU A 30 -14.74 -24.66 34.76
N GLY A 31 -15.06 -24.91 36.03
CA GLY A 31 -14.35 -24.31 37.18
C GLY A 31 -14.76 -22.87 37.50
N PHE A 32 -15.68 -22.27 36.73
CA PHE A 32 -16.25 -20.95 36.99
C PHE A 32 -17.72 -21.02 37.39
N GLN A 33 -18.13 -20.16 38.33
CA GLN A 33 -19.48 -20.11 38.89
C GLN A 33 -20.21 -18.82 38.53
N SER A 34 -19.53 -17.65 38.58
CA SER A 34 -20.13 -16.37 38.20
C SER A 34 -19.59 -15.86 36.86
N TYR A 35 -20.42 -15.11 36.13
CA TYR A 35 -20.12 -14.50 34.85
C TYR A 35 -20.68 -13.07 34.76
N LEU A 36 -19.87 -12.17 34.23
CA LEU A 36 -20.26 -10.84 33.80
C LEU A 36 -19.78 -10.65 32.35
N GLY A 37 -20.72 -10.59 31.42
CA GLY A 37 -20.48 -10.31 30.02
C GLY A 37 -20.98 -8.93 29.65
N VAL A 38 -20.17 -8.14 28.94
CA VAL A 38 -20.57 -6.85 28.41
C VAL A 38 -20.26 -6.78 26.91
N PRO A 39 -21.21 -6.35 26.06
CA PRO A 39 -20.94 -6.16 24.64
C PRO A 39 -19.99 -4.97 24.39
N LEU A 40 -19.08 -5.14 23.44
CA LEU A 40 -18.21 -4.09 22.90
C LEU A 40 -18.99 -3.25 21.88
N ARG A 41 -19.57 -2.14 22.31
CA ARG A 41 -20.45 -1.31 21.47
C ARG A 41 -19.73 -0.07 20.95
N ALA A 42 -19.88 0.21 19.66
CA ALA A 42 -19.50 1.48 19.06
C ALA A 42 -20.34 1.75 17.80
N GLY A 43 -20.78 3.00 17.62
CA GLY A 43 -21.51 3.42 16.42
C GLY A 43 -22.82 2.66 16.17
N GLY A 44 -23.52 2.22 17.23
CA GLY A 44 -24.78 1.48 17.14
C GLY A 44 -24.65 -0.01 16.78
N HIS A 45 -23.42 -0.55 16.74
CA HIS A 45 -23.15 -1.95 16.42
C HIS A 45 -22.34 -2.62 17.55
N SER A 46 -22.57 -3.92 17.75
CA SER A 46 -21.77 -4.76 18.65
C SER A 46 -20.62 -5.38 17.87
N HIS A 47 -19.39 -5.22 18.37
CA HIS A 47 -18.16 -5.71 17.73
C HIS A 47 -17.60 -6.98 18.41
N GLY A 48 -18.22 -7.40 19.51
CA GLY A 48 -17.75 -8.51 20.33
C GLY A 48 -18.17 -8.37 21.77
N TRP A 49 -17.58 -9.16 22.66
CA TRP A 49 -17.92 -9.20 24.08
C TRP A 49 -16.67 -9.26 24.95
N VAL A 50 -16.74 -8.55 26.08
CA VAL A 50 -15.79 -8.72 27.20
C VAL A 50 -16.46 -9.61 28.23
N SER A 51 -15.80 -10.71 28.56
CA SER A 51 -16.31 -11.71 29.49
C SER A 51 -15.41 -11.78 30.72
N TYR A 52 -16.00 -11.59 31.90
CA TYR A 52 -15.32 -11.71 33.18
C TYR A 52 -15.90 -12.90 33.96
N TYR A 53 -15.04 -13.87 34.26
CA TYR A 53 -15.40 -15.12 34.93
C TYR A 53 -14.85 -15.15 36.36
N ARG A 54 -15.60 -15.80 37.28
CA ARG A 54 -15.17 -15.99 38.66
C ARG A 54 -15.47 -17.41 39.16
N ALA A 55 -14.50 -18.04 39.82
CA ALA A 55 -14.61 -19.41 40.34
C ALA A 55 -15.58 -19.59 41.52
N SER A 56 -15.92 -18.49 42.21
CA SER A 56 -16.87 -18.47 43.32
C SER A 56 -18.22 -17.92 42.89
N ALA A 57 -19.31 -18.39 43.50
CA ALA A 57 -20.68 -17.88 43.33
C ALA A 57 -20.92 -16.45 43.86
N ARG A 58 -19.87 -15.71 44.23
CA ARG A 58 -19.97 -14.29 44.56
C ARG A 58 -20.32 -13.50 43.31
N GLY A 59 -21.45 -12.79 43.35
CA GLY A 59 -21.88 -11.88 42.27
C GLY A 59 -20.98 -10.68 42.07
N PHE A 60 -21.23 -9.95 40.99
CA PHE A 60 -20.51 -8.72 40.67
C PHE A 60 -21.22 -7.53 41.31
N GLY A 61 -20.44 -6.67 41.97
CA GLY A 61 -20.95 -5.41 42.50
C GLY A 61 -21.32 -4.43 41.39
N LEU A 62 -22.02 -3.35 41.77
CA LEU A 62 -22.32 -2.24 40.85
C LEU A 62 -21.02 -1.63 40.31
N ASP A 63 -20.03 -1.36 41.17
CA ASP A 63 -18.76 -0.76 40.76
C ASP A 63 -17.98 -1.64 39.77
N GLU A 64 -17.93 -2.96 40.01
CA GLU A 64 -17.28 -3.92 39.10
C GLU A 64 -17.98 -3.97 37.74
N SER A 65 -19.30 -3.94 37.75
CA SER A 65 -20.12 -3.95 36.53
C SER A 65 -19.97 -2.65 35.75
N SER A 66 -20.03 -1.50 36.42
CA SER A 66 -19.85 -0.17 35.82
C SER A 66 -18.45 0.00 35.24
N LEU A 67 -17.41 -0.48 35.91
CA LEU A 67 -16.05 -0.45 35.39
C LEU A 67 -15.92 -1.28 34.12
N LEU A 68 -16.46 -2.51 34.10
CA LEU A 68 -16.39 -3.35 32.91
C LEU A 68 -17.18 -2.78 31.75
N VAL A 69 -18.33 -2.14 32.03
CA VAL A 69 -19.11 -1.40 31.02
C VAL A 69 -18.31 -0.26 30.42
N ALA A 70 -17.70 0.58 31.25
CA ALA A 70 -16.88 1.70 30.76
C ALA A 70 -15.67 1.22 29.94
N LEU A 71 -15.00 0.14 30.36
CA LEU A 71 -13.91 -0.46 29.60
C LEU A 71 -14.38 -1.05 28.27
N ALA A 72 -15.51 -1.75 28.27
CA ALA A 72 -16.08 -2.34 27.06
C ALA A 72 -16.48 -1.26 26.03
N GLU A 73 -17.02 -0.13 26.46
CA GLU A 73 -17.29 1.02 25.61
C GLU A 73 -16.00 1.59 24.99
N GLN A 74 -14.96 1.80 25.81
CA GLN A 74 -13.68 2.33 25.33
C GLN A 74 -13.00 1.39 24.33
N VAL A 75 -13.00 0.08 24.61
CA VAL A 75 -12.46 -0.93 23.69
C VAL A 75 -13.30 -1.00 22.42
N GLY A 76 -14.64 -0.92 22.51
CA GLY A 76 -15.54 -0.88 21.36
C GLY A 76 -15.20 0.27 20.41
N VAL A 77 -14.96 1.47 20.95
CA VAL A 77 -14.54 2.64 20.16
C VAL A 77 -13.17 2.43 19.50
N ILE A 78 -12.21 1.82 20.19
CA ILE A 78 -10.88 1.51 19.63
C ILE A 78 -11.01 0.53 18.46
N VAL A 79 -11.79 -0.53 18.62
CA VAL A 79 -12.02 -1.56 17.60
C VAL A 79 -12.69 -0.95 16.36
N GLU A 80 -13.76 -0.15 16.54
CA GLU A 80 -14.43 0.46 15.40
C GLU A 80 -13.55 1.50 14.70
N ASN A 81 -12.77 2.29 15.43
CA ASN A 81 -11.80 3.20 14.82
C ASN A 81 -10.75 2.46 13.98
N HIS A 82 -10.24 1.33 14.48
CA HIS A 82 -9.30 0.51 13.71
C HIS A 82 -9.93 -0.03 12.44
N ARG A 83 -11.15 -0.58 12.53
CA ARG A 83 -11.89 -1.10 11.38
C ARG A 83 -12.23 -0.03 10.34
N LEU A 84 -12.59 1.17 10.79
CA LEU A 84 -12.85 2.30 9.91
C LEU A 84 -11.57 2.73 9.17
N ARG A 85 -10.42 2.73 9.85
CA ARG A 85 -9.12 3.00 9.21
C ARG A 85 -8.79 1.97 8.14
N GLU A 86 -8.93 0.68 8.43
CA GLU A 86 -8.72 -0.38 7.44
C GLU A 86 -9.62 -0.22 6.21
N ARG A 87 -10.90 0.16 6.42
CA ARG A 87 -11.83 0.42 5.32
C ARG A 87 -11.43 1.63 4.49
N ILE A 88 -11.00 2.71 5.13
CA ILE A 88 -10.50 3.90 4.44
C ILE A 88 -9.25 3.54 3.63
N GLU A 89 -8.28 2.82 4.20
CA GLU A 89 -7.07 2.38 3.49
C GLU A 89 -7.41 1.49 2.29
N ALA A 90 -8.35 0.55 2.44
CA ALA A 90 -8.82 -0.29 1.34
C ALA A 90 -9.52 0.52 0.25
N ALA A 91 -10.36 1.50 0.62
CA ALA A 91 -11.04 2.37 -0.32
C ALA A 91 -10.07 3.27 -1.09
N VAL A 92 -9.10 3.87 -0.41
CA VAL A 92 -8.01 4.67 -1.02
C VAL A 92 -7.22 3.81 -2.00
N THR A 93 -6.89 2.58 -1.63
CA THR A 93 -6.19 1.64 -2.51
C THR A 93 -7.00 1.32 -3.78
N LEU A 94 -8.32 1.14 -3.66
CA LEU A 94 -9.19 0.86 -4.79
C LEU A 94 -9.38 2.08 -5.70
N GLU A 95 -9.54 3.27 -5.13
CA GLU A 95 -9.63 4.53 -5.87
C GLU A 95 -8.34 4.79 -6.65
N GLU A 96 -7.19 4.57 -6.02
CA GLU A 96 -5.89 4.70 -6.65
C GLU A 96 -5.71 3.72 -7.82
N ARG A 97 -6.14 2.46 -7.66
CA ARG A 97 -6.17 1.51 -8.80
C ARG A 97 -7.09 1.97 -9.92
N GLY A 98 -8.26 2.53 -9.60
CA GLY A 98 -9.19 3.07 -10.59
C GLY A 98 -8.63 4.29 -11.32
N ARG A 99 -7.82 5.11 -10.64
CA ARG A 99 -7.05 6.20 -11.23
C ARG A 99 -5.96 5.65 -12.17
N LEU A 100 -5.11 4.77 -11.67
CA LEU A 100 -4.03 4.13 -12.45
C LEU A 100 -4.56 3.41 -13.70
N ALA A 101 -5.71 2.74 -13.62
CA ALA A 101 -6.34 2.09 -14.76
C ALA A 101 -6.81 3.08 -15.83
N ARG A 102 -7.30 4.25 -15.43
CA ARG A 102 -7.67 5.34 -16.37
C ARG A 102 -6.44 5.97 -16.99
N ASP A 103 -5.43 6.27 -16.18
CA ASP A 103 -4.15 6.82 -16.67
C ASP A 103 -3.49 5.84 -17.66
N LEU A 104 -3.60 4.53 -17.40
CA LEU A 104 -3.19 3.48 -18.34
C LEU A 104 -3.97 3.54 -19.65
N HIS A 105 -5.30 3.59 -19.58
CA HIS A 105 -6.12 3.67 -20.78
C HIS A 105 -5.73 4.91 -21.62
N ASP A 106 -5.54 6.06 -20.99
CA ASP A 106 -5.24 7.31 -21.68
C ASP A 106 -3.84 7.32 -22.29
N SER A 107 -2.80 6.92 -21.54
CA SER A 107 -1.42 6.81 -22.04
C SER A 107 -1.31 5.81 -23.20
N VAL A 108 -1.97 4.65 -23.09
CA VAL A 108 -1.97 3.63 -24.16
C VAL A 108 -2.67 4.16 -25.40
N THR A 109 -3.82 4.82 -25.24
CA THR A 109 -4.57 5.39 -26.36
C THR A 109 -3.75 6.46 -27.07
N GLN A 110 -3.09 7.36 -26.33
CA GLN A 110 -2.23 8.40 -26.90
C GLN A 110 -1.01 7.81 -27.63
N SER A 111 -0.40 6.78 -27.06
CA SER A 111 0.72 6.06 -27.67
C SER A 111 0.31 5.41 -28.99
N VAL A 112 -0.78 4.63 -28.99
CA VAL A 112 -1.30 3.96 -30.19
C VAL A 112 -1.69 4.99 -31.26
N TYR A 113 -2.31 6.10 -30.87
CA TYR A 113 -2.63 7.19 -31.79
C TYR A 113 -1.37 7.79 -32.44
N SER A 114 -0.33 8.08 -31.65
CA SER A 114 0.95 8.60 -32.15
C SER A 114 1.62 7.63 -33.13
N LEU A 115 1.60 6.33 -32.83
CA LEU A 115 2.11 5.29 -33.74
C LEU A 115 1.35 5.27 -35.07
N SER A 116 0.02 5.44 -35.03
CA SER A 116 -0.80 5.50 -36.24
C SER A 116 -0.48 6.72 -37.11
N LEU A 117 -0.12 7.86 -36.49
CA LEU A 117 0.28 9.07 -37.21
C LEU A 117 1.64 8.90 -37.89
N PHE A 118 2.64 8.33 -37.20
CA PHE A 118 3.94 8.07 -37.80
C PHE A 118 3.87 7.02 -38.91
N ALA A 119 3.05 5.98 -38.73
CA ALA A 119 2.80 4.98 -39.77
C ALA A 119 2.17 5.62 -41.02
N ARG A 120 1.18 6.51 -40.84
CA ARG A 120 0.57 7.26 -41.94
C ARG A 120 1.57 8.18 -42.63
N SER A 121 2.34 8.96 -41.87
CA SER A 121 3.37 9.84 -42.42
C SER A 121 4.42 9.08 -43.22
N GLY A 122 4.86 7.90 -42.75
CA GLY A 122 5.79 7.04 -43.47
C GLY A 122 5.20 6.50 -44.77
N ARG A 123 3.92 6.09 -44.76
CA ARG A 123 3.23 5.66 -45.98
C ARG A 123 3.13 6.79 -47.00
N ASP A 124 2.70 7.97 -46.58
CA ASP A 124 2.54 9.14 -47.45
C ASP A 124 3.92 9.55 -48.04
N ALA A 125 4.99 9.54 -47.24
CA ALA A 125 6.35 9.80 -47.70
C ALA A 125 6.86 8.75 -48.71
N ALA A 126 6.50 7.48 -48.53
CA ALA A 126 6.84 6.42 -49.48
C ALA A 126 6.12 6.59 -50.83
N GLU A 127 4.86 7.05 -50.82
CA GLU A 127 4.10 7.38 -52.03
C GLU A 127 4.68 8.60 -52.77
N GLU A 128 5.20 9.57 -52.02
CA GLU A 128 5.84 10.80 -52.54
C GLU A 128 7.30 10.58 -52.99
N GLY A 129 7.91 9.43 -52.64
CA GLY A 129 9.33 9.16 -52.92
C GLY A 129 10.30 9.92 -52.00
N ASP A 130 9.82 10.45 -50.87
CA ASP A 130 10.61 11.19 -49.88
C ASP A 130 11.27 10.23 -48.87
N ALA A 131 12.49 9.79 -49.21
CA ALA A 131 13.25 8.84 -48.39
C ALA A 131 13.65 9.39 -47.02
N GLU A 132 13.88 10.70 -46.90
CA GLU A 132 14.30 11.33 -45.64
C GLU A 132 13.14 11.35 -44.64
N ARG A 133 11.96 11.79 -45.09
CA ARG A 133 10.75 11.81 -44.28
C ARG A 133 10.28 10.39 -43.91
N LEU A 134 10.46 9.41 -44.80
CA LEU A 134 10.20 8.00 -44.49
C LEU A 134 11.13 7.51 -43.36
N ALA A 135 12.43 7.79 -43.44
CA ALA A 135 13.40 7.36 -42.42
C ALA A 135 13.11 8.01 -41.05
N ASP A 136 12.78 9.31 -41.01
CA ASP A 136 12.38 9.98 -39.76
C ASP A 136 11.09 9.38 -39.19
N SER A 137 10.08 9.13 -40.04
CA SER A 137 8.80 8.55 -39.61
C SER A 137 8.99 7.15 -39.01
N LEU A 138 9.83 6.30 -39.61
CA LEU A 138 10.17 4.97 -39.08
C LEU A 138 10.94 5.04 -37.76
N THR A 139 11.93 5.94 -37.66
CA THR A 139 12.72 6.15 -36.44
C THR A 139 11.82 6.59 -35.28
N ARG A 140 10.91 7.54 -35.52
CA ARG A 140 9.94 8.00 -34.52
C ARG A 140 8.97 6.90 -34.13
N LEU A 141 8.50 6.09 -35.09
CA LEU A 141 7.60 4.97 -34.84
C LEU A 141 8.27 3.94 -33.91
N GLU A 142 9.52 3.56 -34.17
CA GLU A 142 10.29 2.64 -33.32
C GLU A 142 10.46 3.22 -31.90
N ALA A 143 10.94 4.47 -31.78
CA ALA A 143 11.18 5.11 -30.50
C ALA A 143 9.90 5.22 -29.65
N ASN A 144 8.78 5.64 -30.25
CA ASN A 144 7.49 5.76 -29.56
C ASN A 144 6.91 4.38 -29.19
N SER A 145 7.13 3.35 -30.01
CA SER A 145 6.66 1.99 -29.71
C SER A 145 7.35 1.43 -28.47
N LEU A 146 8.67 1.61 -28.39
CA LEU A 146 9.46 1.20 -27.24
C LEU A 146 9.10 1.98 -25.98
N GLN A 147 8.83 3.29 -26.10
CA GLN A 147 8.36 4.11 -24.99
C GLN A 147 6.99 3.66 -24.48
N ALA A 148 6.01 3.45 -25.36
CA ALA A 148 4.69 2.95 -25.00
C ALA A 148 4.75 1.60 -24.26
N LEU A 149 5.62 0.70 -24.72
CA LEU A 149 5.86 -0.59 -24.05
C LEU A 149 6.46 -0.43 -22.64
N ARG A 150 7.34 0.56 -22.42
CA ARG A 150 7.86 0.87 -21.08
C ARG A 150 6.77 1.40 -20.16
N GLU A 151 5.99 2.37 -20.64
CA GLU A 151 4.89 2.98 -19.88
C GLU A 151 3.81 1.96 -19.50
N MET A 152 3.39 1.11 -20.43
CA MET A 152 2.44 0.01 -20.15
C MET A 152 2.93 -0.96 -19.08
N ARG A 153 4.23 -1.31 -19.11
CA ARG A 153 4.80 -2.27 -18.14
C ARG A 153 4.88 -1.69 -16.73
N LEU A 154 5.25 -0.41 -16.62
CA LEU A 154 5.22 0.34 -15.37
C LEU A 154 3.83 0.26 -14.72
N LEU A 155 2.82 0.66 -15.48
CA LEU A 155 1.43 0.71 -15.02
C LEU A 155 0.87 -0.68 -14.67
N LEU A 156 1.15 -1.72 -15.47
CA LEU A 156 0.75 -3.10 -15.16
C LEU A 156 1.38 -3.63 -13.88
N TYR A 157 2.59 -3.16 -13.54
CA TYR A 157 3.25 -3.55 -12.32
C TYR A 157 2.68 -2.82 -11.09
N GLU A 158 2.35 -1.53 -11.20
CA GLU A 158 1.70 -0.75 -10.14
C GLU A 158 0.33 -1.30 -9.73
N LEU A 159 -0.35 -2.02 -10.64
CA LEU A 159 -1.62 -2.69 -10.36
C LEU A 159 -1.48 -3.99 -9.53
N ARG A 160 -0.27 -4.43 -9.15
CA ARG A 160 -0.05 -5.68 -8.36
C ARG A 160 0.19 -5.39 -6.87
N PRO A 161 -0.83 -5.60 -6.01
CA PRO A 161 -0.76 -5.24 -4.58
C PRO A 161 -0.13 -6.31 -3.68
N GLU A 162 0.07 -7.55 -4.16
CA GLU A 162 0.22 -8.72 -3.26
C GLU A 162 1.66 -9.07 -2.89
N ALA A 163 2.66 -8.47 -3.55
CA ALA A 163 4.05 -8.89 -3.36
C ALA A 163 4.66 -8.39 -2.04
N LEU A 164 4.30 -7.19 -1.60
CA LEU A 164 5.00 -6.54 -0.48
C LEU A 164 4.69 -7.20 0.87
N GLU A 165 3.45 -7.59 1.12
CA GLU A 165 3.03 -8.12 2.42
C GLU A 165 3.56 -9.53 2.73
N GLN A 166 3.99 -10.28 1.71
CA GLN A 166 4.46 -11.66 1.87
C GLN A 166 5.99 -11.80 1.75
N GLU A 167 6.66 -10.83 1.12
CA GLU A 167 8.04 -11.00 0.67
C GLU A 167 9.00 -9.90 1.15
N GLY A 168 8.46 -8.83 1.75
CA GLY A 168 9.23 -7.70 2.28
C GLY A 168 9.76 -6.75 1.20
N LEU A 169 10.31 -5.61 1.65
CA LEU A 169 10.73 -4.51 0.77
C LEU A 169 11.75 -4.94 -0.31
N ILE A 170 12.83 -5.60 0.10
CA ILE A 170 13.98 -5.90 -0.79
C ILE A 170 13.56 -6.82 -1.94
N ARG A 171 12.91 -7.95 -1.63
CA ARG A 171 12.49 -8.92 -2.65
C ARG A 171 11.44 -8.34 -3.59
N THR A 172 10.58 -7.46 -3.09
CA THR A 172 9.59 -6.76 -3.91
C THR A 172 10.28 -5.81 -4.91
N LEU A 173 11.31 -5.06 -4.48
CA LEU A 173 12.12 -4.22 -5.37
C LEU A 173 12.88 -5.05 -6.42
N GLU A 174 13.50 -6.16 -6.03
CA GLU A 174 14.19 -7.07 -6.97
C GLU A 174 13.24 -7.59 -8.07
N ARG A 175 12.02 -7.98 -7.68
CA ARG A 175 10.98 -8.39 -8.63
C ARG A 175 10.53 -7.27 -9.54
N ARG A 176 10.46 -6.03 -9.03
CA ARG A 176 10.17 -4.86 -9.87
C ARG A 176 11.24 -4.67 -10.92
N PHE A 177 12.51 -4.76 -10.52
CA PHE A 177 13.66 -4.68 -11.43
C PHE A 177 13.59 -5.70 -12.55
N ASP A 178 13.21 -6.94 -12.25
CA ASP A 178 12.95 -7.97 -13.25
C ASP A 178 11.77 -7.62 -14.17
N ALA A 179 10.71 -7.06 -13.60
CA ALA A 179 9.46 -6.86 -14.30
C ALA A 179 9.46 -5.62 -15.21
N VAL A 180 10.14 -4.55 -14.78
CA VAL A 180 10.05 -3.21 -15.35
C VAL A 180 11.41 -2.76 -15.88
N GLU A 181 12.38 -2.48 -15.00
CA GLU A 181 13.64 -1.81 -15.34
C GLU A 181 14.48 -2.62 -16.33
N ARG A 182 14.74 -3.90 -16.05
CA ARG A 182 15.53 -4.76 -16.96
C ARG A 182 14.83 -4.99 -18.30
N ARG A 183 13.49 -5.02 -18.31
CA ARG A 183 12.72 -5.11 -19.56
C ARG A 183 12.65 -3.79 -20.33
N ALA A 184 12.87 -2.67 -19.65
CA ALA A 184 13.02 -1.35 -20.24
C ALA A 184 14.43 -1.10 -20.81
N GLY A 185 15.37 -2.05 -20.62
CA GLY A 185 16.75 -1.94 -21.07
C GLY A 185 17.67 -1.24 -20.05
N MET A 186 17.21 -1.03 -18.82
CA MET A 186 17.96 -0.39 -17.76
C MET A 186 18.61 -1.44 -16.85
N VAL A 187 19.89 -1.25 -16.51
CA VAL A 187 20.57 -2.05 -15.49
C VAL A 187 20.05 -1.62 -14.13
N ALA A 188 19.59 -2.56 -13.30
CA ALA A 188 19.01 -2.24 -12.00
C ALA A 188 19.62 -3.12 -10.90
N THR A 189 20.16 -2.49 -9.86
CA THR A 189 20.90 -3.17 -8.78
C THR A 189 20.35 -2.79 -7.41
N VAL A 190 20.06 -3.78 -6.56
CA VAL A 190 19.74 -3.55 -5.14
C VAL A 190 20.97 -3.87 -4.31
N VAL A 191 21.41 -2.92 -3.49
CA VAL A 191 22.51 -3.07 -2.54
C VAL A 191 21.93 -3.06 -1.13
N ARG A 192 22.13 -4.15 -0.40
CA ARG A 192 21.73 -4.25 1.01
C ARG A 192 22.97 -4.14 1.90
N GLU A 193 22.99 -3.12 2.75
CA GLU A 193 24.00 -2.94 3.78
C GLU A 193 23.33 -2.99 5.16
N ALA A 194 23.01 -4.20 5.62
CA ALA A 194 22.43 -4.44 6.94
C ALA A 194 23.06 -5.69 7.56
N GLU A 195 23.36 -5.63 8.86
CA GLU A 195 23.70 -6.81 9.65
C GLU A 195 22.39 -7.48 10.11
N GLY A 196 22.05 -8.64 9.55
CA GLY A 196 20.83 -9.40 9.91
C GLY A 196 19.55 -8.96 9.18
N ASP A 197 18.44 -9.63 9.49
CA ASP A 197 17.15 -9.41 8.82
C ASP A 197 16.52 -8.06 9.15
N LEU A 198 16.00 -7.42 8.09
CA LEU A 198 15.43 -6.07 8.13
C LEU A 198 13.98 -6.18 8.58
N GLU A 199 13.73 -6.39 9.87
CA GLU A 199 12.35 -6.43 10.39
C GLU A 199 11.79 -5.01 10.52
N LEU A 200 11.02 -4.60 9.52
CA LEU A 200 10.31 -3.32 9.51
C LEU A 200 8.82 -3.52 9.83
N PRO A 201 8.18 -2.56 10.52
CA PRO A 201 6.73 -2.49 10.52
C PRO A 201 6.19 -2.46 9.10
N GLN A 202 5.16 -3.26 8.80
CA GLN A 202 4.58 -3.38 7.46
C GLN A 202 4.15 -2.03 6.87
N THR A 203 3.69 -1.12 7.72
CA THR A 203 3.39 0.27 7.34
C THR A 203 4.63 0.97 6.78
N LEU A 204 5.79 0.86 7.43
CA LEU A 204 7.03 1.48 6.97
C LEU A 204 7.55 0.84 5.68
N GLU A 205 7.46 -0.49 5.52
CA GLU A 205 7.81 -1.15 4.26
C GLU A 205 6.97 -0.62 3.10
N ARG A 206 5.66 -0.47 3.30
CA ARG A 206 4.72 0.07 2.31
C ARG A 206 5.10 1.48 1.88
N GLU A 207 5.44 2.33 2.84
CA GLU A 207 5.79 3.72 2.54
C GLU A 207 7.15 3.83 1.86
N LEU A 208 8.15 3.04 2.27
CA LEU A 208 9.46 2.99 1.62
C LEU A 208 9.38 2.43 0.20
N TYR A 209 8.58 1.38 0.00
CA TYR A 209 8.34 0.81 -1.32
C TYR A 209 7.69 1.84 -2.25
N TYR A 210 6.71 2.61 -1.76
CA TYR A 210 6.11 3.70 -2.53
C TYR A 210 7.15 4.75 -2.93
N LEU A 211 7.98 5.20 -1.99
CA LEU A 211 9.03 6.20 -2.26
C LEU A 211 10.05 5.70 -3.29
N ALA A 212 10.52 4.45 -3.14
CA ALA A 212 11.37 3.81 -4.15
C ALA A 212 10.64 3.69 -5.50
N SER A 213 9.34 3.41 -5.47
CA SER A 213 8.51 3.30 -6.66
C SER A 213 8.48 4.58 -7.46
N GLU A 214 8.16 5.68 -6.81
CA GLU A 214 8.10 6.98 -7.44
C GLU A 214 9.48 7.45 -7.95
N ALA A 215 10.55 7.23 -7.18
CA ALA A 215 11.90 7.56 -7.63
C ALA A 215 12.32 6.81 -8.91
N LEU A 216 12.06 5.50 -8.95
CA LEU A 216 12.35 4.64 -10.10
C LEU A 216 11.47 4.97 -11.33
N ASN A 217 10.21 5.37 -11.09
CA ASN A 217 9.33 5.86 -12.14
C ASN A 217 9.90 7.14 -12.77
N ASN A 218 10.38 8.06 -11.95
CA ASN A 218 10.99 9.30 -12.42
C ASN A 218 12.26 9.03 -13.24
N ALA A 219 13.12 8.09 -12.81
CA ALA A 219 14.28 7.67 -13.58
C ALA A 219 13.88 7.14 -14.98
N LEU A 220 12.87 6.26 -15.04
CA LEU A 220 12.39 5.68 -16.29
C LEU A 220 11.71 6.69 -17.23
N LYS A 221 10.94 7.64 -16.69
CA LYS A 221 10.15 8.60 -17.47
C LYS A 221 10.97 9.81 -17.91
N HIS A 222 11.89 10.28 -17.08
CA HIS A 222 12.48 11.61 -17.23
C HIS A 222 14.01 11.60 -17.39
N ALA A 223 14.71 10.68 -16.73
CA ALA A 223 16.17 10.79 -16.61
C ALA A 223 16.95 10.27 -17.85
N ARG A 224 16.30 9.48 -18.73
CA ARG A 224 16.99 8.75 -19.82
C ARG A 224 18.16 7.90 -19.31
N ALA A 225 18.04 7.39 -18.08
CA ALA A 225 19.07 6.63 -17.41
C ALA A 225 19.27 5.25 -18.08
N THR A 226 20.50 4.74 -18.04
CA THR A 226 20.84 3.37 -18.44
C THR A 226 21.08 2.45 -17.26
N ALA A 227 21.28 3.01 -16.06
CA ALA A 227 21.46 2.27 -14.83
C ALA A 227 20.77 2.96 -13.64
N VAL A 228 20.26 2.16 -12.70
CA VAL A 228 19.75 2.62 -11.41
C VAL A 228 20.22 1.70 -10.29
N THR A 229 20.55 2.29 -9.15
CA THR A 229 20.96 1.59 -7.94
C THR A 229 20.04 1.98 -6.79
N VAL A 230 19.52 0.98 -6.08
CA VAL A 230 18.79 1.17 -4.83
C VAL A 230 19.63 0.61 -3.68
N SER A 231 20.05 1.47 -2.76
CA SER A 231 20.81 1.09 -1.59
C SER A 231 19.95 1.18 -0.34
N VAL A 232 19.86 0.08 0.41
CA VAL A 232 19.15 0.02 1.69
C VAL A 232 20.16 -0.23 2.80
N ARG A 233 20.30 0.75 3.69
CA ARG A 233 21.17 0.66 4.87
C ARG A 233 20.33 0.74 6.13
N ALA A 234 20.46 -0.25 7.02
CA ALA A 234 19.84 -0.22 8.34
C ALA A 234 20.90 -0.20 9.43
N GLY A 235 20.75 0.74 10.36
CA GLY A 235 21.46 0.75 11.64
C GLY A 235 20.49 0.62 12.82
N ALA A 236 21.03 0.65 14.04
CA ALA A 236 20.27 0.41 15.26
C ALA A 236 19.08 1.37 15.52
N SER A 237 19.12 2.59 14.97
CA SER A 237 18.10 3.63 15.21
C SER A 237 17.63 4.37 13.96
N ARG A 238 18.21 4.07 12.79
CA ARG A 238 17.90 4.76 11.54
C ARG A 238 18.05 3.83 10.35
N MET A 239 17.21 4.07 9.36
CA MET A 239 17.29 3.44 8.04
C MET A 239 17.53 4.51 6.99
N ARG A 240 18.28 4.17 5.96
CA ARG A 240 18.47 4.98 4.76
C ARG A 240 18.12 4.14 3.54
N LEU A 241 17.19 4.65 2.75
CA LEU A 241 16.88 4.19 1.41
C LEU A 241 17.41 5.25 0.44
N GLU A 242 18.30 4.86 -0.45
CA GLU A 242 18.93 5.73 -1.44
C GLU A 242 18.66 5.16 -2.83
N ILE A 243 18.21 6.01 -3.76
CA ILE A 243 17.98 5.65 -5.16
C ILE A 243 18.81 6.60 -6.00
N ALA A 244 19.69 6.06 -6.83
CA ALA A 244 20.59 6.82 -7.69
C ALA A 244 20.55 6.28 -9.12
N ASP A 245 20.34 7.16 -10.10
CA ASP A 245 20.39 6.86 -11.53
C ASP A 245 21.52 7.63 -12.24
N ASP A 246 21.91 7.16 -13.42
CA ASP A 246 22.97 7.76 -14.25
C ASP A 246 22.43 8.70 -15.35
N GLY A 247 21.22 9.23 -15.17
CA GLY A 247 20.53 10.04 -16.15
C GLY A 247 20.96 11.50 -16.21
N CYS A 248 20.16 12.31 -16.91
CA CYS A 248 20.49 13.70 -17.24
C CYS A 248 20.28 14.71 -16.09
N GLY A 249 19.70 14.28 -14.97
CA GLY A 249 19.36 15.13 -13.84
C GLY A 249 18.25 16.18 -14.11
N PHE A 250 17.94 16.98 -13.09
CA PHE A 250 16.97 18.08 -13.09
C PHE A 250 17.24 19.09 -11.97
N ASP A 251 16.69 20.30 -12.05
CA ASP A 251 16.73 21.27 -10.94
C ASP A 251 15.51 21.09 -10.03
N PRO A 252 15.67 20.60 -8.77
CA PRO A 252 14.55 20.35 -7.87
C PRO A 252 13.76 21.60 -7.47
N GLN A 253 14.34 22.80 -7.62
CA GLN A 253 13.68 24.07 -7.30
C GLN A 253 12.80 24.60 -8.44
N GLN A 254 13.03 24.13 -9.68
CA GLN A 254 12.28 24.56 -10.86
C GLN A 254 11.10 23.64 -11.22
N VAL A 255 10.98 22.48 -10.57
CA VAL A 255 9.87 21.55 -10.82
C VAL A 255 8.59 22.08 -10.15
N THR A 256 7.78 22.82 -10.90
CA THR A 256 6.43 23.26 -10.52
C THR A 256 5.40 22.54 -11.39
N GLY A 257 4.68 21.56 -10.83
CA GLY A 257 3.52 20.95 -11.54
C GLY A 257 3.49 19.42 -11.66
N GLY A 258 4.37 18.69 -10.95
CA GLY A 258 4.26 17.23 -10.79
C GLY A 258 3.88 16.87 -9.36
N TYR A 259 2.89 15.98 -9.18
CA TYR A 259 2.46 15.53 -7.85
C TYR A 259 3.53 14.65 -7.16
N GLY A 260 4.35 13.92 -7.92
CA GLY A 260 5.32 12.95 -7.40
C GLY A 260 6.25 13.47 -6.30
N LEU A 261 7.02 14.54 -6.57
CA LEU A 261 7.98 15.07 -5.59
C LEU A 261 7.30 15.73 -4.37
N GLY A 262 6.12 16.32 -4.55
CA GLY A 262 5.32 16.88 -3.46
C GLY A 262 4.80 15.79 -2.53
N ASP A 263 4.19 14.77 -3.11
CA ASP A 263 3.64 13.60 -2.40
C ASP A 263 4.74 12.84 -1.66
N MET A 264 5.92 12.66 -2.28
CA MET A 264 7.08 12.06 -1.62
C MET A 264 7.52 12.84 -0.36
N ARG A 265 7.51 14.18 -0.40
CA ARG A 265 7.86 15.02 0.75
C ARG A 265 6.82 14.90 1.87
N GLU A 266 5.54 15.08 1.56
CA GLU A 266 4.45 14.98 2.54
C GLU A 266 4.42 13.61 3.22
N ARG A 267 4.64 12.55 2.43
CA ARG A 267 4.68 11.17 2.93
C ARG A 267 5.88 10.92 3.83
N MET A 268 7.05 11.48 3.51
CA MET A 268 8.22 11.40 4.38
C MET A 268 8.02 12.17 5.70
N GLU A 269 7.38 13.34 5.66
CA GLU A 269 7.01 14.11 6.86
C GLU A 269 6.07 13.33 7.77
N ARG A 270 5.06 12.65 7.21
CA ARG A 270 4.14 11.76 7.96
C ARG A 270 4.86 10.62 8.68
N LEU A 271 5.96 10.13 8.13
CA LEU A 271 6.80 9.10 8.75
C LEU A 271 7.75 9.67 9.82
N GLY A 272 7.85 10.99 9.95
CA GLY A 272 8.89 11.64 10.75
C GLY A 272 10.30 11.50 10.18
N GLY A 273 10.42 11.22 8.88
CA GLY A 273 11.67 11.02 8.18
C GLY A 273 12.22 12.30 7.52
N GLN A 274 13.30 12.14 6.76
CA GLN A 274 13.90 13.22 5.97
C GLN A 274 14.09 12.74 4.53
N LEU A 275 13.70 13.58 3.57
CA LEU A 275 13.89 13.35 2.14
C LEU A 275 14.90 14.37 1.62
N GLU A 276 15.97 13.88 1.01
CA GLU A 276 17.00 14.67 0.37
C GLU A 276 17.07 14.30 -1.12
N ILE A 277 17.11 15.30 -1.99
CA ILE A 277 17.16 15.12 -3.44
C ILE A 277 18.35 15.92 -3.96
N SER A 278 19.30 15.22 -4.57
CA SER A 278 20.44 15.79 -5.27
C SER A 278 20.40 15.35 -6.73
N SER A 279 20.58 16.29 -7.65
CA SER A 279 20.60 16.03 -9.08
C SER A 279 21.53 16.98 -9.81
#